data_AF-A0A969KSR5-F1
#
_entry.id   AF-A0A969KSR5-F1
#
_cell.length_a   1.000
_cell.length_b   1.000
_cell.length_c   1.000
_cell.angle_alpha   90.00
_cell.angle_beta   90.00
_cell.angle_gamma   90.00
#
_symmetry.space_group_name_H-M   'P 1'
#
loop_
_entity.id
_entity.type
_entity.pdbx_description
1 polymer ?
#
loop_
_entity_poly.entity_id
_entity_poly.type
_entity_poly.pdbx_seq_one_letter_code
_entity_poly.pdbx_strand_id
1 'polypeptide(L)'
;MHVEFRECDLFDLWIWLEFVTIPSPIEQQYVEEVLNSWFLLGKLGGFNAENLQVQETGLDISYTQYDEELADSSLMALMHNMSEVEYEGNWARCWFDLGTSDAIALDVLINALKQFSKDYVTIERLIVGGENPDWRIPASKRSNFAEDN
;
A
#
# COMPACT_ATOMS: atom_id res chain seq x y z
N MET A 1 3.52 13.26 -9.48
CA MET A 1 2.97 12.59 -8.29
C MET A 1 3.15 13.42 -7.02
N HIS A 2 2.08 14.12 -6.63
CA HIS A 2 1.89 14.70 -5.30
C HIS A 2 1.33 13.62 -4.37
N VAL A 3 1.79 13.57 -3.11
CA VAL A 3 1.38 12.54 -2.14
C VAL A 3 0.66 13.21 -0.98
N GLU A 4 -0.54 12.73 -0.66
CA GLU A 4 -1.39 13.25 0.41
C GLU A 4 -1.82 12.11 1.34
N PHE A 5 -1.92 12.41 2.64
CA PHE A 5 -2.50 11.51 3.65
C PHE A 5 -3.73 12.19 4.24
N ARG A 6 -4.85 11.47 4.35
CA ARG A 6 -6.13 12.00 4.85
C ARG A 6 -6.82 10.95 5.70
N GLU A 7 -7.26 11.30 6.91
CA GLU A 7 -8.10 10.44 7.77
C GLU A 7 -7.72 8.94 7.69
N CYS A 8 -6.45 8.61 7.92
CA CYS A 8 -5.94 7.26 7.73
C CYS A 8 -6.43 6.32 8.83
N ASP A 9 -7.16 5.28 8.45
CA ASP A 9 -7.41 4.09 9.26
C ASP A 9 -6.68 2.91 8.60
N LEU A 10 -5.79 2.24 9.33
CA LEU A 10 -5.00 1.13 8.77
C LEU A 10 -5.84 -0.13 8.52
N PHE A 11 -6.97 -0.28 9.21
CA PHE A 11 -7.88 -1.41 9.04
C PHE A 11 -8.96 -1.16 7.97
N ASP A 12 -9.12 0.10 7.55
CA ASP A 12 -10.08 0.54 6.54
C ASP A 12 -9.43 1.57 5.59
N LEU A 13 -8.28 1.19 5.01
CA LEU A 13 -7.47 2.14 4.26
C LEU A 13 -7.86 2.16 2.78
N TRP A 14 -8.26 3.33 2.31
CA TRP A 14 -8.46 3.57 0.87
C TRP A 14 -7.25 4.26 0.26
N ILE A 15 -6.70 3.69 -0.80
CA ILE A 15 -5.64 4.31 -1.60
C ILE A 15 -6.24 4.76 -2.93
N TRP A 16 -5.95 6.00 -3.32
CA TRP A 16 -6.48 6.65 -4.51
C TRP A 16 -5.32 7.09 -5.41
N LEU A 17 -5.45 6.82 -6.70
CA LEU A 17 -4.53 7.26 -7.74
C LEU A 17 -5.30 8.12 -8.73
N GLU A 18 -4.83 9.33 -8.98
CA GLU A 18 -5.28 10.15 -10.10
C GLU A 18 -4.20 10.17 -11.18
N PHE A 19 -4.59 9.84 -12.39
CA PHE A 19 -3.72 9.87 -13.56
C PHE A 19 -3.92 11.14 -14.37
N VAL A 20 -2.87 11.61 -15.04
CA VAL A 20 -2.95 12.78 -15.95
C VAL A 20 -3.85 12.47 -17.16
N THR A 21 -3.93 11.20 -17.55
CA THR A 21 -4.79 10.69 -18.63
C THR A 21 -5.48 9.42 -18.18
N ILE A 22 -6.62 9.08 -18.81
CA ILE A 22 -7.29 7.79 -18.56
C ILE A 22 -6.32 6.65 -18.89
N PRO A 23 -5.99 5.76 -17.94
CA PRO A 23 -5.08 4.66 -18.18
C PRO A 23 -5.70 3.66 -19.15
N SER A 24 -4.92 3.21 -20.13
CA SER A 24 -5.26 2.13 -21.04
C SER A 24 -5.33 0.78 -20.29
N PRO A 25 -5.96 -0.27 -20.87
CA PRO A 25 -6.09 -1.55 -20.20
C PRO A 25 -4.76 -2.19 -19.76
N ILE A 26 -3.68 -1.99 -20.53
CA ILE A 26 -2.35 -2.51 -20.17
C ILE A 26 -1.72 -1.72 -19.01
N GLU A 27 -1.94 -0.41 -18.95
CA GLU A 27 -1.49 0.43 -17.83
C GLU A 27 -2.26 0.08 -16.55
N GLN A 28 -3.57 -0.19 -16.65
CA GLN A 28 -4.39 -0.67 -15.54
C GLN A 28 -3.86 -2.01 -14.99
N GLN A 29 -3.51 -2.95 -15.87
CA GLN A 29 -2.88 -4.21 -15.46
C GLN A 29 -1.59 -3.99 -14.69
N TYR A 30 -0.73 -3.05 -15.12
CA TYR A 30 0.49 -2.76 -14.36
C TYR A 30 0.22 -2.09 -13.01
N VAL A 31 -0.79 -1.23 -12.90
CA VAL A 31 -1.22 -0.67 -11.59
C VAL A 31 -1.67 -1.79 -10.65
N GLU A 32 -2.50 -2.71 -11.15
CA GLU A 32 -2.95 -3.89 -10.40
C GLU A 32 -1.77 -4.78 -9.97
N GLU A 33 -0.82 -5.05 -10.87
CA GLU A 33 0.36 -5.84 -10.56
C GLU A 33 1.24 -5.22 -9.47
N VAL A 34 1.43 -3.89 -9.49
CA VAL A 34 2.15 -3.17 -8.43
C VAL A 34 1.45 -3.33 -7.08
N LEU A 35 0.13 -3.11 -7.03
CA LEU A 35 -0.65 -3.20 -5.79
C LEU A 35 -0.73 -4.65 -5.27
N ASN A 36 -0.97 -5.62 -6.14
CA ASN A 36 -1.02 -7.04 -5.81
C ASN A 36 0.34 -7.55 -5.28
N SER A 37 1.44 -7.13 -5.91
CA SER A 37 2.79 -7.55 -5.48
C SER A 37 3.15 -6.96 -4.12
N TRP A 38 2.86 -5.66 -3.93
CA TRP A 38 3.05 -4.99 -2.65
C TRP A 38 2.23 -5.64 -1.55
N PHE A 39 0.93 -5.87 -1.78
CA PHE A 39 0.06 -6.54 -0.82
C PHE A 39 0.53 -7.97 -0.50
N LEU A 40 0.94 -8.75 -1.51
CA LEU A 40 1.43 -10.11 -1.29
C LEU A 40 2.65 -10.14 -0.36
N LEU A 41 3.62 -9.24 -0.56
CA LEU A 41 4.77 -9.12 0.34
C LEU A 41 4.33 -8.75 1.76
N GLY A 42 3.40 -7.79 1.91
CA GLY A 42 2.86 -7.38 3.21
C GLY A 42 2.08 -8.49 3.92
N LYS A 43 1.34 -9.30 3.18
CA LYS A 43 0.60 -10.46 3.72
C LYS A 43 1.53 -11.56 4.26
N LEU A 44 2.76 -11.60 3.78
CA LEU A 44 3.81 -12.52 4.22
C LEU A 44 4.74 -11.92 5.29
N GLY A 45 4.49 -10.69 5.76
CA GLY A 45 5.32 -10.03 6.76
C GLY A 45 6.58 -9.34 6.20
N GLY A 46 6.65 -9.12 4.88
CA GLY A 46 7.83 -8.54 4.23
C GLY A 46 8.14 -7.09 4.59
N PHE A 47 7.22 -6.40 5.27
CA PHE A 47 7.39 -5.02 5.73
C PHE A 47 7.47 -4.94 7.26
N ASN A 48 8.15 -5.90 7.89
CA ASN A 48 8.35 -5.95 9.34
C ASN A 48 9.53 -5.07 9.76
N ALA A 49 9.23 -3.93 10.40
CA ALA A 49 10.23 -2.99 10.88
C ALA A 49 11.07 -3.54 12.05
N GLU A 50 10.53 -4.48 12.83
CA GLU A 50 11.24 -5.11 13.95
C GLU A 50 12.36 -6.06 13.49
N ASN A 51 12.35 -6.48 12.21
CA ASN A 51 13.32 -7.43 11.66
C ASN A 51 14.11 -6.88 10.44
N LEU A 52 14.45 -5.59 10.46
CA LEU A 52 15.22 -4.92 9.40
C LEU A 52 16.75 -5.04 9.54
N GLN A 53 17.27 -6.22 9.89
CA GLN A 53 18.68 -6.41 10.27
C GLN A 53 19.70 -5.90 9.23
N VAL A 54 19.42 -6.13 7.94
CA VAL A 54 20.32 -5.67 6.85
C VAL A 54 20.32 -4.14 6.75
N GLN A 55 19.17 -3.50 6.95
CA GLN A 55 19.06 -2.04 6.96
C GLN A 55 19.84 -1.45 8.14
N GLU A 56 19.70 -2.05 9.33
CA GLU A 56 20.38 -1.60 10.56
C GLU A 56 21.90 -1.76 10.52
N THR A 57 22.41 -2.66 9.66
CA THR A 57 23.84 -2.82 9.43
C THR A 57 24.46 -1.60 8.72
N GLY A 58 23.67 -0.86 7.93
CA GLY A 58 24.13 0.32 7.20
C GLY A 58 24.98 0.00 5.97
N LEU A 59 26.12 0.67 5.80
CA LEU A 59 26.90 0.63 4.56
C LEU A 59 27.76 -0.63 4.38
N ASP A 60 28.19 -1.26 5.47
CA ASP A 60 29.06 -2.44 5.42
C ASP A 60 28.25 -3.73 5.61
N ILE A 61 27.45 -4.05 4.59
CA ILE A 61 26.59 -5.23 4.59
C ILE A 61 27.41 -6.54 4.48
N SER A 62 28.64 -6.45 3.93
CA SER A 62 29.43 -7.63 3.62
C SER A 62 29.76 -8.43 4.88
N TYR A 63 29.57 -9.76 4.80
CA TYR A 63 29.82 -10.69 5.90
C TYR A 63 28.95 -10.50 7.15
N THR A 64 27.89 -9.71 7.08
CA THR A 64 26.88 -9.64 8.13
C THR A 64 26.21 -11.00 8.28
N GLN A 65 26.15 -11.48 9.52
CA GLN A 65 25.40 -12.68 9.86
C GLN A 65 23.97 -12.27 10.19
N TYR A 66 23.01 -12.89 9.52
CA TYR A 66 21.60 -12.72 9.84
C TYR A 66 21.29 -13.52 11.11
N ASP A 67 20.67 -12.87 12.09
CA ASP A 67 20.30 -13.47 13.37
C ASP A 67 18.91 -14.12 13.22
N GLU A 68 18.91 -15.45 13.10
CA GLU A 68 17.68 -16.25 12.98
C GLU A 68 16.87 -16.26 14.29
N GLU A 69 17.51 -16.17 15.46
CA GLU A 69 16.80 -16.14 16.75
C GLU A 69 16.08 -14.81 16.95
N LEU A 70 16.70 -13.71 16.53
CA LEU A 70 16.05 -12.40 16.48
C LEU A 70 14.88 -12.39 15.48
N ALA A 71 15.07 -12.98 14.30
CA ALA A 71 14.01 -13.07 13.29
C ALA A 71 12.80 -13.87 13.78
N ASP A 72 13.02 -15.02 14.43
CA ASP A 72 11.96 -15.88 14.96
C ASP A 72 11.23 -15.27 16.17
N SER A 73 11.91 -14.42 16.94
CA SER A 73 11.33 -13.75 18.11
C SER A 73 10.65 -12.42 17.81
N SER A 74 10.86 -11.88 16.60
CA SER A 74 10.23 -10.62 16.15
C SER A 74 8.72 -10.80 15.96
N LEU A 75 7.94 -9.80 16.36
CA LEU A 75 6.50 -9.79 16.12
C LEU A 75 6.21 -9.68 14.62
N MET A 76 5.28 -10.47 14.11
CA MET A 76 4.90 -10.39 12.69
C MET A 76 4.06 -9.14 12.40
N ALA A 77 4.41 -8.44 11.33
CA ALA A 77 3.69 -7.28 10.80
C ALA A 77 2.96 -7.67 9.50
N LEU A 78 1.67 -8.01 9.59
CA LEU A 78 0.93 -8.64 8.48
C LEU A 78 -0.19 -7.74 7.95
N MET A 79 -0.31 -7.67 6.62
CA MET A 79 -1.53 -7.20 5.96
C MET A 79 -2.57 -8.32 5.89
N HIS A 80 -3.83 -7.97 6.06
CA HIS A 80 -4.90 -8.96 6.12
C HIS A 80 -5.64 -9.11 4.80
N ASN A 81 -6.05 -8.00 4.21
CA ASN A 81 -7.00 -8.03 3.09
C ASN A 81 -6.83 -6.87 2.10
N MET A 82 -7.33 -7.10 0.88
CA MET A 82 -7.30 -6.15 -0.24
C MET A 82 -8.54 -6.41 -1.12
N SER A 83 -9.14 -5.34 -1.67
CA SER A 83 -10.20 -5.47 -2.67
C SER A 83 -9.64 -5.48 -4.10
N GLU A 84 -10.49 -5.75 -5.09
CA GLU A 84 -10.14 -5.44 -6.48
C GLU A 84 -9.86 -3.94 -6.65
N VAL A 85 -9.03 -3.61 -7.64
CA VAL A 85 -8.77 -2.22 -8.05
C VAL A 85 -9.95 -1.75 -8.87
N GLU A 86 -10.54 -0.64 -8.47
CA GLU A 86 -11.67 -0.03 -9.15
C GLU A 86 -11.14 1.15 -9.99
N TYR A 87 -11.71 1.39 -11.17
CA TYR A 87 -11.37 2.52 -12.05
C TYR A 87 -12.60 3.36 -12.40
N GLU A 88 -12.45 4.69 -12.37
CA GLU A 88 -13.47 5.64 -12.82
C GLU A 88 -12.81 6.84 -13.53
N GLY A 89 -12.89 6.88 -14.86
CA GLY A 89 -12.22 7.91 -15.65
C GLY A 89 -10.71 7.86 -15.49
N ASN A 90 -10.11 8.95 -15.02
CA ASN A 90 -8.67 9.03 -14.71
C ASN A 90 -8.35 8.67 -13.25
N TRP A 91 -9.29 8.11 -12.51
CA TRP A 91 -9.06 7.65 -11.14
C TRP A 91 -8.95 6.13 -11.08
N ALA A 92 -8.10 5.67 -10.17
CA ALA A 92 -8.17 4.33 -9.60
C ALA A 92 -8.27 4.41 -8.07
N ARG A 93 -8.90 3.41 -7.46
CA ARG A 93 -8.88 3.24 -6.01
C ARG A 93 -8.82 1.77 -5.63
N CYS A 94 -8.28 1.49 -4.46
CA CYS A 94 -8.28 0.16 -3.89
C CYS A 94 -8.37 0.26 -2.36
N TRP A 95 -9.11 -0.67 -1.77
CA TRP A 95 -9.25 -0.80 -0.34
C TRP A 95 -8.28 -1.84 0.22
N PHE A 96 -7.73 -1.55 1.39
CA PHE A 96 -6.80 -2.42 2.11
C PHE A 96 -7.12 -2.47 3.61
N ASP A 97 -6.95 -3.66 4.19
CA ASP A 97 -6.74 -3.85 5.62
C ASP A 97 -5.25 -4.17 5.81
N LEU A 98 -4.49 -3.17 6.25
CA LEU A 98 -3.06 -3.28 6.49
C LEU A 98 -2.72 -4.05 7.75
N GLY A 99 -3.71 -4.41 8.58
CA GLY A 99 -3.53 -5.21 9.78
C GLY A 99 -2.49 -4.62 10.73
N THR A 100 -1.43 -5.39 10.98
CA THR A 100 -0.31 -4.98 11.85
C THR A 100 0.92 -4.54 11.06
N SER A 101 0.79 -4.28 9.75
CA SER A 101 1.92 -3.87 8.90
C SER A 101 2.50 -2.53 9.33
N ASP A 102 3.83 -2.42 9.33
CA ASP A 102 4.53 -1.20 9.72
C ASP A 102 4.53 -0.15 8.59
N ALA A 103 4.75 1.12 8.98
CA ALA A 103 4.72 2.28 8.08
C ALA A 103 5.70 2.17 6.88
N ILE A 104 6.78 1.38 7.00
CA ILE A 104 7.72 1.13 5.89
C ILE A 104 7.02 0.56 4.66
N ALA A 105 5.91 -0.16 4.83
CA ALA A 105 5.09 -0.64 3.73
C ALA A 105 4.63 0.51 2.82
N LEU A 106 4.17 1.62 3.41
CA LEU A 106 3.68 2.78 2.66
C LEU A 106 4.82 3.52 1.96
N ASP A 107 5.98 3.65 2.60
CA ASP A 107 7.16 4.25 1.97
C ASP A 107 7.61 3.45 0.74
N VAL A 108 7.65 2.11 0.84
CA VAL A 108 7.98 1.21 -0.27
C VAL A 108 6.98 1.38 -1.42
N LEU A 109 5.67 1.42 -1.12
CA LEU A 109 4.63 1.63 -2.13
C LEU A 109 4.78 2.98 -2.82
N ILE A 110 4.97 4.07 -2.06
CA ILE A 110 5.14 5.42 -2.60
C ILE A 110 6.35 5.48 -3.53
N ASN A 111 7.47 4.85 -3.15
CA ASN A 111 8.67 4.81 -3.98
C ASN A 111 8.45 4.02 -5.28
N ALA A 112 7.77 2.87 -5.20
CA ALA A 112 7.39 2.09 -6.37
C ALA A 112 6.48 2.89 -7.32
N LEU A 113 5.44 3.54 -6.78
CA LEU A 113 4.51 4.36 -7.56
C LEU A 113 5.17 5.60 -8.16
N LYS A 114 6.16 6.21 -7.47
CA LYS A 114 6.95 7.32 -8.04
C LYS A 114 7.72 6.89 -9.28
N GLN A 115 8.30 5.69 -9.28
CA GLN A 115 9.03 5.19 -10.45
C GLN A 115 8.06 4.73 -11.54
N PHE A 116 7.01 3.99 -11.16
CA PHE A 116 5.92 3.61 -12.05
C PHE A 116 5.34 4.81 -12.81
N SER A 117 5.10 5.93 -12.10
CA SER A 117 4.59 7.17 -12.67
C SER A 117 5.49 7.80 -13.75
N LYS A 118 6.79 7.49 -13.77
CA LYS A 118 7.73 8.01 -14.77
C LYS A 118 7.78 7.13 -16.01
N ASP A 119 7.66 5.82 -15.82
CA ASP A 119 7.98 4.84 -16.86
C ASP A 119 6.73 4.31 -17.58
N TYR A 120 5.57 4.35 -16.93
CA TYR A 120 4.32 3.76 -17.45
C TYR A 120 3.25 4.85 -17.66
N VAL A 121 2.37 5.07 -16.67
CA VAL A 121 1.32 6.09 -16.73
C VAL A 121 1.54 7.14 -15.64
N THR A 122 1.47 8.43 -16.02
CA THR A 122 1.75 9.51 -15.06
C THR A 122 0.66 9.64 -14.01
N ILE A 123 1.05 9.44 -12.75
CA ILE A 123 0.22 9.69 -11.57
C ILE A 123 0.39 11.15 -11.16
N GLU A 124 -0.70 11.90 -11.21
CA GLU A 124 -0.78 13.28 -10.74
C GLU A 124 -0.82 13.31 -9.21
N ARG A 125 -1.78 12.61 -8.60
CA ARG A 125 -1.97 12.52 -7.15
C ARG A 125 -2.03 11.07 -6.67
N LEU A 126 -1.35 10.80 -5.56
CA LEU A 126 -1.52 9.62 -4.73
C LEU A 126 -2.12 10.09 -3.41
N ILE A 127 -3.25 9.53 -3.02
CA ILE A 127 -3.90 9.87 -1.76
C ILE A 127 -4.10 8.62 -0.92
N VAL A 128 -3.64 8.67 0.33
CA VAL A 128 -3.71 7.57 1.29
C VAL A 128 -4.73 7.94 2.38
N GLY A 129 -5.81 7.18 2.44
CA GLY A 129 -6.93 7.36 3.35
C GLY A 129 -8.00 8.38 2.89
N GLY A 130 -9.05 8.47 3.71
CA GLY A 130 -10.20 9.35 3.53
C GLY A 130 -11.09 8.96 2.34
N GLU A 131 -12.15 9.76 2.15
CA GLU A 131 -13.04 9.63 1.00
C GLU A 131 -12.71 10.66 -0.08
N ASN A 132 -12.82 10.27 -1.36
CA ASN A 132 -12.81 11.24 -2.44
C ASN A 132 -14.23 11.80 -2.65
N PRO A 133 -14.46 13.13 -2.54
CA PRO A 133 -15.80 13.71 -2.72
C PRO A 133 -16.38 13.43 -4.10
N ASP A 134 -15.52 13.43 -5.12
CA ASP A 134 -15.87 13.20 -6.52
C ASP A 134 -16.22 11.74 -6.81
N TRP A 135 -15.65 10.81 -6.03
CA TRP A 135 -15.90 9.38 -6.16
C TRP A 135 -16.06 8.71 -4.80
N ARG A 136 -17.30 8.72 -4.31
CA ARG A 136 -17.64 8.21 -2.98
C ARG A 136 -17.45 6.71 -2.84
N ILE A 137 -17.03 6.29 -1.65
CA ILE A 137 -16.96 4.88 -1.26
C ILE A 137 -18.37 4.26 -1.26
N PRO A 138 -18.56 3.00 -1.73
CA PRO A 138 -19.85 2.33 -1.72
C PRO A 138 -20.41 2.20 -0.29
N ALA A 139 -21.72 2.44 -0.13
CA ALA A 139 -22.38 2.41 1.18
C ALA A 139 -22.26 1.06 1.91
N SER A 140 -22.12 -0.06 1.19
CA SER A 140 -21.91 -1.39 1.78
C SER A 140 -20.54 -1.55 2.44
N LYS A 141 -19.56 -0.74 2.08
CA LYS A 141 -18.22 -0.70 2.69
C LYS A 141 -18.10 0.37 3.78
N ARG A 142 -19.13 1.22 3.98
CA ARG A 142 -19.12 2.32 4.95
C ARG A 142 -19.43 1.94 6.40
N SER A 143 -19.82 0.69 6.68
CA SER A 143 -20.19 0.30 8.04
C SER A 143 -20.25 -1.22 8.25
N ASN A 144 -19.24 -1.76 8.92
CA ASN A 144 -19.38 -2.93 9.80
C ASN A 144 -19.24 -2.55 11.30
N PHE A 145 -19.21 -1.26 11.64
CA PHE A 145 -18.96 -0.77 13.01
C PHE A 145 -20.15 -0.02 13.65
N ALA A 146 -21.35 -0.20 13.12
CA ALA A 146 -22.56 0.41 13.68
C ALA A 146 -23.63 -0.64 14.04
N GLU A 147 -23.24 -1.80 14.54
CA GLU A 147 -24.16 -2.75 15.18
C GLU A 147 -23.35 -3.64 16.15
N ASP A 148 -23.12 -3.12 17.36
CA ASP A 148 -23.15 -3.87 18.62
C ASP A 148 -22.95 -2.87 19.78
N ASN A 149 -24.07 -2.26 20.18
CA ASN A 149 -24.26 -1.59 21.48
C ASN A 149 -24.92 -2.57 22.44
#